data_AF-A0A316EDF5-F1
#
_entry.id   AF-A0A316EDF5-F1
#
_cell.length_a   1.000
_cell.length_b   1.000
_cell.length_c   1.000
_cell.angle_alpha   90.00
_cell.angle_beta   90.00
_cell.angle_gamma   90.00
#
_symmetry.space_group_name_H-M   'P 1'
#
loop_
_entity.id
_entity.type
_entity.pdbx_description
1 polymer ?
#
loop_
_entity_poly.entity_id
_entity_poly.type
_entity_poly.pdbx_seq_one_letter_code
_entity_poly.pdbx_strand_id
1 'polypeptide(L)'
;MLHNFYTKTLFYLLYFVIIIPIKTNAQNIGNEWINYKQSYFKIKITQKGIYQIDYEELKSSGFPINVNPQKIQLFRNGYEQAIFIKGEDDQQFNNGDFIEFYAEGNDGSLDSLLYAPAKSQPHQYYSLYTDTASYFLTYSTDNQVGKRMKALQKTNERNLKLETFHLEESLQLFTLSYSEGQPEPIGTTLNSGILNSNYSYGKGWSGEIQQPNISTSFNFILKNIIKSDSIKPTLEILFAGRSAGQHSIETWFNEDSKQRLIDTIFFNNYSTHKSSKIVNFQDITNDKLRVSTRSNASLNDQYSVSYLKLIYPQNFDMNGTTEKVFNLNQNALPERFISIPNAPVGVQLYDISAKYVSKVVSNV
;
A
#
# COMPACT_ATOMS: atom_id res chain seq x y z
N MET A 1 -32.00 60.67 10.82
CA MET A 1 -32.66 59.33 10.83
C MET A 1 -31.79 58.20 10.25
N LEU A 2 -30.94 58.44 9.25
CA LEU A 2 -30.08 57.39 8.67
C LEU A 2 -28.96 56.88 9.60
N HIS A 3 -28.37 57.71 10.47
CA HIS A 3 -27.23 57.31 11.32
C HIS A 3 -27.57 56.25 12.39
N ASN A 4 -28.79 56.28 12.95
CA ASN A 4 -29.26 55.31 13.96
C ASN A 4 -29.62 53.94 13.38
N PHE A 5 -29.79 53.84 12.06
CA PHE A 5 -30.05 52.56 11.38
C PHE A 5 -28.74 51.77 11.22
N TYR A 6 -27.66 52.42 10.77
CA TYR A 6 -26.37 51.76 10.57
C TYR A 6 -25.76 51.23 11.86
N THR A 7 -25.90 51.94 12.99
CA THR A 7 -25.38 51.50 14.29
C THR A 7 -26.12 50.29 14.85
N LYS A 8 -27.44 50.21 14.66
CA LYS A 8 -28.23 49.03 15.06
C LYS A 8 -27.95 47.83 14.18
N THR A 9 -27.85 48.02 12.86
CA THR A 9 -27.49 46.94 11.93
C THR A 9 -26.09 46.39 12.21
N LEU A 10 -25.12 47.25 12.53
CA LEU A 10 -23.77 46.83 12.93
C LEU A 10 -23.79 46.02 14.23
N PHE A 11 -24.64 46.39 15.21
CA PHE A 11 -24.78 45.67 16.48
C PHE A 11 -25.41 44.28 16.29
N TYR A 12 -26.44 44.16 15.43
CA TYR A 12 -27.02 42.86 15.09
C TYR A 12 -26.06 41.98 14.28
N LEU A 13 -25.23 42.57 13.41
CA LEU A 13 -24.21 41.82 12.67
C LEU A 13 -23.10 41.32 13.60
N LEU A 14 -22.68 42.12 14.58
CA LEU A 14 -21.71 41.71 15.60
C LEU A 14 -22.25 40.58 16.50
N TYR A 15 -23.53 40.67 16.88
CA TYR A 15 -24.21 39.63 17.66
C TYR A 15 -24.36 38.33 16.86
N PHE A 16 -24.59 38.41 15.54
CA PHE A 16 -24.68 37.24 14.66
C PHE A 16 -23.33 36.53 14.47
N VAL A 17 -22.21 37.27 14.47
CA VAL A 17 -20.86 36.69 14.36
C VAL A 17 -20.43 35.97 15.65
N ILE A 18 -20.91 36.39 16.83
CA ILE A 18 -20.56 35.78 18.12
C ILE A 18 -21.28 34.43 18.36
N ILE A 19 -22.42 34.18 17.69
CA ILE A 19 -23.22 32.96 17.90
C ILE A 19 -22.79 31.83 16.94
N ILE A 20 -21.83 32.04 16.04
CA ILE A 20 -21.33 30.97 15.16
C ILE A 20 -20.51 30.00 16.03
N PRO A 21 -20.96 28.76 16.26
CA PRO A 21 -20.17 27.78 16.99
C PRO A 21 -18.93 27.44 16.14
N ILE A 22 -17.79 27.98 16.55
CA ILE A 22 -16.50 27.59 16.00
C ILE A 22 -16.30 26.13 16.44
N LYS A 23 -16.48 25.19 15.51
CA LYS A 23 -16.07 23.81 15.73
C LYS A 23 -14.55 23.80 15.82
N THR A 24 -14.04 23.87 17.04
CA THR A 24 -12.63 23.61 17.32
C THR A 24 -12.39 22.13 17.10
N ASN A 25 -11.67 21.78 16.03
CA ASN A 25 -11.10 20.44 15.93
C ASN A 25 -9.96 20.39 16.94
N ALA A 26 -10.16 19.70 18.06
CA ALA A 26 -9.04 19.30 18.89
C ALA A 26 -8.03 18.54 18.01
N GLN A 27 -6.74 18.79 18.21
CA GLN A 27 -5.72 18.06 17.47
C GLN A 27 -5.82 16.58 17.85
N ASN A 28 -6.07 15.71 16.87
CA ASN A 28 -5.89 14.27 17.09
C ASN A 28 -4.40 14.04 17.32
N ILE A 29 -4.04 13.58 18.50
CA ILE A 29 -2.66 13.28 18.94
C ILE A 29 -2.28 11.84 18.51
N GLY A 30 -3.25 11.05 18.01
CA GLY A 30 -3.04 9.72 17.44
C GLY A 30 -3.25 8.56 18.42
N ASN A 31 -3.57 8.87 19.68
CA ASN A 31 -3.80 7.90 20.75
C ASN A 31 -5.29 7.69 21.06
N GLU A 32 -6.20 8.20 20.23
CA GLU A 32 -7.65 8.20 20.49
C GLU A 32 -8.24 6.78 20.53
N TRP A 33 -7.57 5.82 19.88
CA TRP A 33 -7.95 4.41 19.86
C TRP A 33 -7.56 3.66 21.14
N ILE A 34 -6.73 4.24 22.01
CA ILE A 34 -6.22 3.59 23.21
C ILE A 34 -7.17 3.84 24.38
N ASN A 35 -7.89 2.80 24.78
CA ASN A 35 -8.57 2.74 26.07
C ASN A 35 -7.64 2.18 27.16
N TYR A 36 -7.20 3.02 28.10
CA TYR A 36 -6.30 2.63 29.18
C TYR A 36 -6.89 1.65 30.20
N LYS A 37 -8.21 1.37 30.15
CA LYS A 37 -8.87 0.34 30.95
C LYS A 37 -8.84 -1.05 30.30
N GLN A 38 -8.39 -1.14 29.04
CA GLN A 38 -8.31 -2.38 28.28
C GLN A 38 -6.89 -2.92 28.24
N SER A 39 -6.76 -4.25 28.15
CA SER A 39 -5.51 -4.92 27.80
C SER A 39 -5.39 -5.09 26.29
N TYR A 40 -4.18 -4.95 25.76
CA TYR A 40 -3.88 -5.10 24.33
C TYR A 40 -2.82 -6.17 24.13
N PHE A 41 -3.13 -7.12 23.26
CA PHE A 41 -2.26 -8.22 22.89
C PHE A 41 -1.65 -7.92 21.53
N LYS A 42 -0.33 -7.85 21.46
CA LYS A 42 0.40 -7.47 20.24
C LYS A 42 0.61 -8.68 19.34
N ILE A 43 0.12 -8.59 18.12
CA ILE A 43 0.34 -9.55 17.04
C ILE A 43 1.33 -8.93 16.06
N LYS A 44 2.40 -9.66 15.74
CA LYS A 44 3.44 -9.22 14.80
C LYS A 44 3.19 -9.84 13.43
N ILE A 45 3.07 -9.00 12.41
CA ILE A 45 2.77 -9.43 11.04
C ILE A 45 3.87 -8.93 10.11
N THR A 46 4.50 -9.82 9.35
CA THR A 46 5.51 -9.48 8.33
C THR A 46 5.00 -9.70 6.91
N GLN A 47 4.13 -10.68 6.72
CA GLN A 47 3.59 -11.04 5.42
C GLN A 47 2.15 -10.57 5.28
N LYS A 48 1.77 -10.27 4.03
CA LYS A 48 0.39 -9.96 3.70
C LYS A 48 -0.39 -11.26 3.57
N GLY A 49 -1.59 -11.32 4.13
CA GLY A 49 -2.45 -12.50 4.02
C GLY A 49 -3.70 -12.44 4.90
N ILE A 50 -4.44 -13.54 4.90
CA ILE A 50 -5.51 -13.81 5.86
C ILE A 50 -4.92 -14.66 6.98
N TYR A 51 -5.08 -14.21 8.21
CA TYR A 51 -4.57 -14.86 9.41
C TYR A 51 -5.73 -15.39 10.24
N GLN A 52 -5.55 -16.58 10.80
CA GLN A 52 -6.48 -17.19 11.74
C GLN A 52 -5.78 -17.35 13.10
N ILE A 53 -6.46 -16.97 14.18
CA ILE A 53 -6.05 -17.25 15.56
C ILE A 53 -7.16 -18.11 16.16
N ASP A 54 -6.83 -19.36 16.48
CA ASP A 54 -7.79 -20.29 17.09
C ASP A 54 -7.90 -20.11 18.61
N TYR A 55 -8.87 -20.80 19.20
CA TYR A 55 -9.12 -20.80 20.63
C TYR A 55 -7.91 -21.17 21.49
N GLU A 56 -7.14 -22.19 21.13
CA GLU A 56 -6.01 -22.65 21.95
C GLU A 56 -4.83 -21.68 21.86
N GLU A 57 -4.56 -21.12 20.67
CA GLU A 57 -3.57 -20.06 20.49
C GLU A 57 -3.94 -18.83 21.34
N LEU A 58 -5.19 -18.38 21.26
CA LEU A 58 -5.67 -17.23 22.01
C LEU A 58 -5.55 -17.46 23.52
N LYS A 59 -5.99 -18.63 24.01
CA LYS A 59 -5.87 -19.02 25.42
C LYS A 59 -4.42 -19.11 25.89
N SER A 60 -3.54 -19.72 25.10
CA SER A 60 -2.12 -19.86 25.44
C SER A 60 -1.37 -18.52 25.51
N SER A 61 -1.85 -17.51 24.76
CA SER A 61 -1.34 -16.13 24.81
C SER A 61 -1.72 -15.37 26.09
N GLY A 62 -2.61 -15.95 26.92
CA GLY A 62 -3.14 -15.31 28.12
C GLY A 62 -4.31 -14.37 27.85
N PHE A 63 -4.88 -14.37 26.64
CA PHE A 63 -6.10 -13.63 26.33
C PHE A 63 -7.30 -14.26 27.05
N PRO A 64 -8.21 -13.45 27.63
CA PRO A 64 -9.34 -13.98 28.36
C PRO A 64 -10.36 -14.64 27.42
N ILE A 65 -10.57 -15.95 27.58
CA ILE A 65 -11.52 -16.73 26.77
C ILE A 65 -12.99 -16.59 27.23
N ASN A 66 -13.22 -16.18 28.48
CA ASN A 66 -14.56 -16.00 29.05
C ASN A 66 -15.17 -14.62 28.73
N VAL A 67 -14.88 -14.09 27.53
CA VAL A 67 -15.39 -12.79 27.07
C VAL A 67 -16.44 -12.99 25.99
N ASN A 68 -17.38 -12.04 25.88
CA ASN A 68 -18.28 -12.04 24.73
C ASN A 68 -17.47 -11.71 23.45
N PRO A 69 -17.38 -12.63 22.47
CA PRO A 69 -16.60 -12.45 21.25
C PRO A 69 -17.03 -11.21 20.45
N GLN A 70 -18.30 -10.79 20.53
CA GLN A 70 -18.83 -9.60 19.88
C GLN A 70 -18.09 -8.30 20.28
N LYS A 71 -17.41 -8.30 21.43
CA LYS A 71 -16.63 -7.16 21.95
C LYS A 71 -15.15 -7.22 21.57
N ILE A 72 -14.70 -8.26 20.88
CA ILE A 72 -13.31 -8.39 20.42
C ILE A 72 -13.07 -7.40 19.27
N GLN A 73 -11.96 -6.66 19.38
CA GLN A 73 -11.54 -5.63 18.44
C GLN A 73 -10.07 -5.84 18.06
N LEU A 74 -9.72 -5.45 16.84
CA LEU A 74 -8.36 -5.51 16.32
C LEU A 74 -7.97 -4.12 15.80
N PHE A 75 -6.83 -3.58 16.23
CA PHE A 75 -6.35 -2.27 15.80
C PHE A 75 -5.01 -2.35 15.08
N ARG A 76 -4.85 -1.52 14.03
CA ARG A 76 -3.57 -1.28 13.34
C ARG A 76 -3.44 0.22 13.09
N ASN A 77 -2.31 0.81 13.49
CA ASN A 77 -2.02 2.24 13.28
C ASN A 77 -3.16 3.17 13.75
N GLY A 78 -3.84 2.80 14.83
CA GLY A 78 -4.96 3.53 15.41
C GLY A 78 -6.33 3.35 14.73
N TYR A 79 -6.43 2.47 13.73
CA TYR A 79 -7.68 2.16 13.05
C TYR A 79 -8.16 0.75 13.39
N GLU A 80 -9.45 0.62 13.70
CA GLU A 80 -10.08 -0.69 13.90
C GLU A 80 -10.23 -1.44 12.58
N GLN A 81 -9.74 -2.67 12.58
CA GLN A 81 -9.75 -3.61 11.47
C GLN A 81 -11.01 -4.48 11.55
N ALA A 82 -11.63 -4.74 10.40
CA ALA A 82 -12.74 -5.68 10.33
C ALA A 82 -12.21 -7.12 10.50
N ILE A 83 -12.79 -7.87 11.43
CA ILE A 83 -12.45 -9.26 11.69
C ILE A 83 -13.67 -10.17 11.49
N PHE A 84 -13.45 -11.43 11.16
CA PHE A 84 -14.46 -12.47 11.22
C PHE A 84 -14.25 -13.29 12.49
N ILE A 85 -15.33 -13.67 13.17
CA ILE A 85 -15.25 -14.56 14.32
C ILE A 85 -16.24 -15.70 14.10
N LYS A 86 -15.72 -16.91 13.98
CA LYS A 86 -16.56 -18.10 13.95
C LYS A 86 -17.10 -18.37 15.36
N GLY A 87 -18.40 -18.65 15.47
CA GLY A 87 -19.04 -19.02 16.73
C GLY A 87 -19.61 -17.86 17.54
N GLU A 88 -19.49 -16.59 17.09
CA GLU A 88 -19.84 -15.44 17.92
C GLU A 88 -21.33 -15.27 18.28
N ASP A 89 -22.23 -16.04 17.66
CA ASP A 89 -23.68 -15.94 17.81
C ASP A 89 -24.17 -16.32 19.22
N ASP A 90 -23.49 -17.26 19.89
CA ASP A 90 -23.85 -17.72 21.23
C ASP A 90 -23.23 -16.86 22.37
N GLN A 91 -22.51 -15.80 21.98
CA GLN A 91 -21.82 -14.86 22.86
C GLN A 91 -20.75 -15.50 23.76
N GLN A 92 -20.26 -16.68 23.41
CA GLN A 92 -19.16 -17.37 24.07
C GLN A 92 -18.07 -17.68 23.05
N PHE A 93 -16.81 -17.65 23.48
CA PHE A 93 -15.69 -18.04 22.63
C PHE A 93 -15.22 -19.43 23.08
N ASN A 94 -15.69 -20.45 22.37
CA ASN A 94 -15.58 -21.86 22.74
C ASN A 94 -14.45 -22.58 21.98
N ASN A 95 -14.18 -23.82 22.39
CA ASN A 95 -13.27 -24.68 21.64
C ASN A 95 -13.85 -24.95 20.23
N GLY A 96 -13.08 -24.63 19.19
CA GLY A 96 -13.50 -24.71 17.78
C GLY A 96 -13.81 -23.35 17.15
N ASP A 97 -13.88 -22.29 17.95
CA ASP A 97 -13.99 -20.90 17.50
C ASP A 97 -12.62 -20.33 17.10
N PHE A 98 -12.65 -19.34 16.21
CA PHE A 98 -11.45 -18.65 15.77
C PHE A 98 -11.76 -17.23 15.33
N ILE A 99 -10.71 -16.40 15.36
CA ILE A 99 -10.71 -15.04 14.81
C ILE A 99 -9.95 -15.09 13.50
N GLU A 100 -10.51 -14.49 12.45
CA GLU A 100 -9.88 -14.36 11.15
C GLU A 100 -9.79 -12.90 10.72
N PHE A 101 -8.65 -12.48 10.18
CA PHE A 101 -8.43 -11.10 9.76
C PHE A 101 -7.42 -10.97 8.62
N TYR A 102 -7.63 -9.96 7.77
CA TYR A 102 -6.64 -9.58 6.77
C TYR A 102 -5.56 -8.72 7.42
N ALA A 103 -4.30 -9.07 7.18
CA ALA A 103 -3.17 -8.32 7.69
C ALA A 103 -2.09 -8.11 6.64
N GLU A 104 -1.28 -7.08 6.85
CA GLU A 104 -0.18 -6.69 5.99
C GLU A 104 1.01 -6.30 6.86
N GLY A 105 2.22 -6.57 6.36
CA GLY A 105 3.46 -6.08 6.96
C GLY A 105 3.53 -4.55 7.00
N ASN A 106 4.62 -4.04 7.58
CA ASN A 106 4.87 -2.61 7.66
C ASN A 106 5.37 -2.09 6.31
N ASP A 107 4.52 -1.32 5.64
CA ASP A 107 4.78 -0.72 4.33
C ASP A 107 5.57 0.60 4.42
N GLY A 108 5.88 1.08 5.63
CA GLY A 108 6.56 2.34 5.86
C GLY A 108 5.64 3.57 5.77
N SER A 109 4.32 3.40 5.67
CA SER A 109 3.38 4.54 5.58
C SER A 109 3.51 5.55 6.73
N LEU A 110 3.82 5.09 7.94
CA LEU A 110 4.09 5.95 9.11
C LEU A 110 5.43 6.68 9.04
N ASP A 111 6.40 6.17 8.28
CA ASP A 111 7.72 6.82 8.17
C ASP A 111 7.61 8.20 7.51
N SER A 112 6.53 8.45 6.76
CA SER A 112 6.17 9.76 6.19
C SER A 112 6.20 10.90 7.22
N LEU A 113 5.96 10.63 8.50
CA LEU A 113 6.01 11.60 9.60
C LEU A 113 7.43 12.10 9.91
N LEU A 114 8.47 11.38 9.48
CA LEU A 114 9.87 11.77 9.62
C LEU A 114 10.34 12.69 8.50
N TYR A 115 9.59 12.75 7.39
CA TYR A 115 9.97 13.49 6.20
C TYR A 115 9.41 14.92 6.23
N ALA A 116 10.25 15.90 5.89
CA ALA A 116 9.89 17.29 5.72
C ALA A 116 10.28 17.76 4.31
N PRO A 117 9.33 17.82 3.35
CA PRO A 117 7.90 17.51 3.47
C PRO A 117 7.60 16.00 3.45
N ALA A 118 6.47 15.56 4.00
CA ALA A 118 6.07 14.14 4.05
C ALA A 118 6.09 13.44 2.67
N LYS A 119 5.74 14.18 1.61
CA LYS A 119 5.77 13.71 0.21
C LYS A 119 7.18 13.38 -0.33
N SER A 120 8.24 13.70 0.42
CA SER A 120 9.61 13.38 0.03
C SER A 120 10.00 11.94 0.37
N GLN A 121 9.14 11.19 1.08
CA GLN A 121 9.27 9.74 1.21
C GLN A 121 9.26 9.08 -0.18
N PRO A 122 10.27 8.30 -0.56
CA PRO A 122 10.37 7.72 -1.90
C PRO A 122 9.19 6.81 -2.29
N HIS A 123 8.76 5.95 -1.37
CA HIS A 123 7.66 5.00 -1.57
C HIS A 123 7.13 4.46 -0.24
N GLN A 124 5.97 3.79 -0.28
CA GLN A 124 5.34 3.11 0.86
C GLN A 124 5.18 1.61 0.56
N TYR A 125 6.30 0.94 0.27
CA TYR A 125 6.39 -0.51 0.07
C TYR A 125 7.30 -1.20 1.10
N TYR A 126 8.07 -0.43 1.86
CA TYR A 126 9.05 -0.92 2.82
C TYR A 126 9.34 0.18 3.83
N SER A 127 9.38 -0.19 5.11
CA SER A 127 9.74 0.75 6.18
C SER A 127 11.24 0.96 6.28
N LEU A 128 11.63 2.14 6.76
CA LEU A 128 13.02 2.46 7.09
C LEU A 128 13.59 1.64 8.24
N TYR A 129 12.74 1.11 9.13
CA TYR A 129 13.17 0.49 10.39
C TYR A 129 12.81 -0.99 10.53
N THR A 130 11.60 -1.38 10.11
CA THR A 130 11.15 -2.77 10.28
C THR A 130 10.03 -3.10 9.30
N ASP A 131 10.10 -4.27 8.69
CA ASP A 131 9.03 -4.88 7.89
C ASP A 131 7.86 -5.41 8.74
N THR A 132 8.00 -5.43 10.07
CA THR A 132 7.01 -6.01 10.98
C THR A 132 5.98 -4.97 11.40
N ALA A 133 4.73 -5.17 11.00
CA ALA A 133 3.58 -4.43 11.50
C ALA A 133 3.15 -4.96 12.88
N SER A 134 2.65 -4.05 13.72
CA SER A 134 2.01 -4.40 14.99
C SER A 134 0.51 -4.22 14.90
N TYR A 135 -0.22 -5.30 15.14
CA TYR A 135 -1.65 -5.31 15.35
C TYR A 135 -1.93 -5.50 16.84
N PHE A 136 -3.00 -4.90 17.34
CA PHE A 136 -3.35 -4.98 18.75
C PHE A 136 -4.76 -5.55 18.91
N LEU A 137 -4.84 -6.76 19.42
CA LEU A 137 -6.08 -7.44 19.75
C LEU A 137 -6.52 -7.04 21.17
N THR A 138 -7.79 -6.73 21.34
CA THR A 138 -8.36 -6.34 22.63
C THR A 138 -9.81 -6.78 22.72
N TYR A 139 -10.40 -6.64 23.91
CA TYR A 139 -11.83 -6.80 24.15
C TYR A 139 -12.36 -5.52 24.82
N SER A 140 -13.47 -5.00 24.32
CA SER A 140 -14.03 -3.75 24.84
C SER A 140 -14.61 -3.93 26.25
N THR A 141 -14.26 -3.02 27.17
CA THR A 141 -14.87 -2.95 28.51
C THR A 141 -16.13 -2.07 28.54
N ASP A 142 -16.35 -1.24 27.52
CA ASP A 142 -17.35 -0.17 27.52
C ASP A 142 -18.57 -0.51 26.63
N ASN A 143 -18.90 -1.81 26.53
CA ASN A 143 -19.98 -2.36 25.71
C ASN A 143 -19.91 -2.03 24.20
N GLN A 144 -18.76 -1.59 23.69
CA GLN A 144 -18.60 -1.40 22.25
C GLN A 144 -18.47 -2.76 21.56
N VAL A 145 -19.24 -2.93 20.47
CA VAL A 145 -19.10 -4.09 19.59
C VAL A 145 -17.94 -3.85 18.62
N GLY A 146 -17.17 -4.89 18.37
CA GLY A 146 -16.05 -4.80 17.44
C GLY A 146 -16.48 -4.80 15.99
N LYS A 147 -15.63 -4.24 15.14
CA LYS A 147 -15.87 -4.17 13.70
C LYS A 147 -15.80 -5.56 13.07
N ARG A 148 -16.80 -5.92 12.26
CA ARG A 148 -16.90 -7.21 11.58
C ARG A 148 -16.73 -7.14 10.08
N MET A 149 -16.16 -8.21 9.51
CA MET A 149 -16.24 -8.45 8.07
C MET A 149 -17.69 -8.71 7.69
N LYS A 150 -18.18 -8.00 6.67
CA LYS A 150 -19.52 -8.26 6.15
C LYS A 150 -19.48 -9.48 5.23
N ALA A 151 -20.46 -10.37 5.34
CA ALA A 151 -20.69 -11.39 4.33
C ALA A 151 -21.40 -10.76 3.12
N LEU A 152 -20.84 -10.91 1.92
CA LEU A 152 -21.57 -10.63 0.68
C LEU A 152 -22.35 -11.88 0.30
N GLN A 153 -23.64 -11.72 0.00
CA GLN A 153 -24.44 -12.83 -0.49
C GLN A 153 -24.42 -12.85 -2.02
N LYS A 154 -24.39 -14.07 -2.58
CA LYS A 154 -24.47 -14.29 -4.02
C LYS A 154 -25.82 -13.83 -4.55
N THR A 155 -25.82 -12.85 -5.43
CA THR A 155 -26.98 -12.41 -6.20
C THR A 155 -27.06 -13.14 -7.55
N ASN A 156 -28.24 -13.11 -8.18
CA ASN A 156 -28.50 -13.85 -9.41
C ASN A 156 -27.60 -13.39 -10.58
N GLU A 157 -26.86 -14.32 -11.19
CA GLU A 157 -25.88 -14.10 -12.27
C GLU A 157 -26.49 -13.63 -13.60
N ARG A 158 -27.83 -13.62 -13.75
CA ARG A 158 -28.54 -13.54 -15.06
C ARG A 158 -28.23 -12.31 -15.92
N ASN A 159 -27.64 -11.24 -15.37
CA ASN A 159 -27.35 -10.00 -16.10
C ASN A 159 -25.89 -9.51 -15.95
N LEU A 160 -25.00 -10.33 -15.38
CA LEU A 160 -23.61 -9.93 -15.17
C LEU A 160 -22.73 -10.37 -16.34
N LYS A 161 -21.95 -9.44 -16.90
CA LYS A 161 -20.94 -9.75 -17.91
C LYS A 161 -19.75 -10.42 -17.23
N LEU A 162 -19.27 -11.53 -17.80
CA LEU A 162 -18.04 -12.19 -17.35
C LEU A 162 -16.83 -11.26 -17.58
N GLU A 163 -16.08 -11.03 -16.51
CA GLU A 163 -14.77 -10.41 -16.60
C GLU A 163 -13.76 -11.37 -17.22
N THR A 164 -12.94 -10.84 -18.13
CA THR A 164 -12.01 -11.66 -18.93
C THR A 164 -10.57 -11.58 -18.44
N PHE A 165 -10.22 -10.55 -17.65
CA PHE A 165 -8.89 -10.38 -17.08
C PHE A 165 -8.97 -9.63 -15.75
N HIS A 166 -7.93 -9.78 -14.93
CA HIS A 166 -7.58 -8.84 -13.88
C HIS A 166 -6.26 -8.14 -14.21
N LEU A 167 -5.93 -7.11 -13.45
CA LEU A 167 -4.62 -6.51 -13.50
C LEU A 167 -3.71 -7.20 -12.48
N GLU A 168 -2.69 -7.89 -12.98
CA GLU A 168 -1.65 -8.45 -12.14
C GLU A 168 -0.60 -7.39 -11.85
N GLU A 169 -0.20 -7.26 -10.59
CA GLU A 169 0.87 -6.37 -10.15
C GLU A 169 2.12 -7.19 -9.84
N SER A 170 3.17 -7.02 -10.63
CA SER A 170 4.49 -7.60 -10.35
C SER A 170 5.45 -6.52 -9.86
N LEU A 171 5.74 -6.53 -8.57
CA LEU A 171 6.66 -5.59 -7.91
C LEU A 171 8.03 -6.23 -7.68
N GLN A 172 9.08 -5.56 -8.15
CA GLN A 172 10.46 -5.82 -7.75
C GLN A 172 10.92 -4.64 -6.90
N LEU A 173 11.04 -4.86 -5.59
CA LEU A 173 11.45 -3.86 -4.62
C LEU A 173 12.90 -4.11 -4.20
N PHE A 174 13.70 -3.06 -4.18
CA PHE A 174 15.14 -3.16 -3.87
C PHE A 174 15.45 -2.38 -2.60
N THR A 175 16.02 -3.07 -1.62
CA THR A 175 16.31 -2.52 -0.28
C THR A 175 17.76 -2.78 0.14
N LEU A 176 18.66 -3.00 -0.81
CA LEU A 176 20.04 -3.39 -0.50
C LEU A 176 20.90 -2.24 0.03
N SER A 177 20.68 -1.01 -0.43
CA SER A 177 21.52 0.14 -0.10
C SER A 177 20.70 1.27 0.49
N TYR A 178 21.06 1.69 1.70
CA TYR A 178 20.48 2.87 2.35
C TYR A 178 21.02 4.16 1.73
N SER A 179 20.15 5.12 1.47
CA SER A 179 20.49 6.45 1.02
C SER A 179 20.35 7.45 2.15
N GLU A 180 21.39 8.22 2.43
CA GLU A 180 21.34 9.28 3.43
C GLU A 180 20.52 10.49 3.02
N GLY A 181 20.21 10.60 1.71
CA GLY A 181 19.42 11.68 1.13
C GLY A 181 20.24 12.93 0.80
N GLN A 182 19.53 14.03 0.56
CA GLN A 182 20.11 15.30 0.14
C GLN A 182 20.86 16.02 1.28
N PRO A 183 22.19 16.22 1.18
CA PRO A 183 22.91 17.12 2.06
C PRO A 183 22.70 18.59 1.67
N GLU A 184 22.88 19.48 2.65
CA GLU A 184 22.82 20.94 2.49
C GLU A 184 24.23 21.58 2.56
N PRO A 185 24.48 22.64 1.77
CA PRO A 185 23.60 23.20 0.74
C PRO A 185 23.41 22.23 -0.45
N ILE A 186 22.24 22.30 -1.10
CA ILE A 186 21.92 21.49 -2.29
C ILE A 186 23.07 21.55 -3.32
N GLY A 187 23.42 20.39 -3.88
CA GLY A 187 24.54 20.23 -4.83
C GLY A 187 25.87 19.86 -4.18
N THR A 188 25.92 19.74 -2.85
CA THR A 188 27.08 19.19 -2.13
C THR A 188 27.05 17.67 -2.05
N THR A 189 28.20 17.08 -1.71
CA THR A 189 28.33 15.64 -1.45
C THR A 189 28.13 15.33 0.02
N LEU A 190 27.92 14.05 0.37
CA LEU A 190 27.85 13.62 1.77
C LEU A 190 29.13 13.92 2.57
N ASN A 191 30.28 14.12 1.91
CA ASN A 191 31.54 14.46 2.57
C ASN A 191 31.73 15.97 2.78
N SER A 192 30.96 16.81 2.09
CA SER A 192 31.16 18.26 2.07
C SER A 192 29.93 19.06 2.50
N GLY A 193 28.77 18.41 2.62
CA GLY A 193 27.53 19.00 3.10
C GLY A 193 27.10 18.44 4.45
N ILE A 194 25.96 18.92 4.93
CA ILE A 194 25.39 18.57 6.24
C ILE A 194 24.01 17.96 6.04
N LEU A 195 23.69 16.90 6.79
CA LEU A 195 22.36 16.28 6.77
C LEU A 195 21.45 16.90 7.82
N ASN A 196 20.20 17.15 7.44
CA ASN A 196 19.18 17.60 8.38
C ASN A 196 18.67 16.43 9.24
N SER A 197 18.22 16.74 10.46
CA SER A 197 17.58 15.75 11.34
C SER A 197 16.25 15.26 10.78
N ASN A 198 15.50 16.15 10.12
CA ASN A 198 14.32 15.76 9.36
C ASN A 198 14.75 15.06 8.07
N TYR A 199 14.01 14.02 7.68
CA TYR A 199 14.28 13.30 6.45
C TYR A 199 13.78 14.13 5.27
N SER A 200 14.45 14.02 4.13
CA SER A 200 14.13 14.78 2.94
C SER A 200 14.29 13.92 1.70
N TYR A 201 14.24 14.55 0.53
CA TYR A 201 14.37 13.88 -0.76
C TYR A 201 15.60 12.98 -0.80
N GLY A 202 15.40 11.79 -1.36
CA GLY A 202 16.47 10.81 -1.56
C GLY A 202 16.79 9.95 -0.36
N LYS A 203 16.28 10.26 0.84
CA LYS A 203 16.57 9.46 2.03
C LYS A 203 15.70 8.20 2.05
N GLY A 204 16.32 7.04 2.24
CA GLY A 204 15.63 5.75 2.36
C GLY A 204 16.33 4.59 1.67
N TRP A 205 15.75 3.39 1.81
CA TRP A 205 16.26 2.18 1.15
C TRP A 205 16.01 2.21 -0.36
N SER A 206 16.99 1.73 -1.13
CA SER A 206 16.88 1.55 -2.58
C SER A 206 17.85 0.46 -3.04
N GLY A 207 17.89 0.17 -4.33
CA GLY A 207 18.79 -0.82 -4.90
C GLY A 207 20.27 -0.41 -4.89
N GLU A 208 21.09 -1.27 -5.48
CA GLU A 208 22.52 -1.04 -5.68
C GLU A 208 22.79 0.30 -6.37
N ILE A 209 23.87 0.95 -5.94
CA ILE A 209 24.37 2.16 -6.57
C ILE A 209 24.95 1.77 -7.93
N GLN A 210 24.28 2.23 -8.99
CA GLN A 210 24.67 2.02 -10.37
C GLN A 210 25.75 3.04 -10.74
N GLN A 211 26.80 2.55 -11.40
CA GLN A 211 27.87 3.41 -11.90
C GLN A 211 27.53 3.93 -13.31
N PRO A 212 28.04 5.11 -13.70
CA PRO A 212 27.81 5.69 -15.02
C PRO A 212 28.21 4.75 -16.15
N ASN A 213 27.48 4.79 -17.26
CA ASN A 213 27.72 4.00 -18.47
C ASN A 213 27.66 2.47 -18.32
N ILE A 214 27.29 1.95 -17.14
CA ILE A 214 27.02 0.52 -16.93
C ILE A 214 25.52 0.27 -17.06
N SER A 215 25.15 -0.69 -17.92
CA SER A 215 23.76 -1.10 -18.10
C SER A 215 23.37 -2.16 -17.08
N THR A 216 22.29 -1.92 -16.36
CA THR A 216 21.74 -2.85 -15.36
C THR A 216 20.36 -3.30 -15.79
N SER A 217 20.11 -4.61 -15.72
CA SER A 217 18.91 -5.24 -16.30
C SER A 217 18.04 -5.91 -15.24
N PHE A 218 16.73 -5.76 -15.41
CA PHE A 218 15.67 -6.30 -14.57
C PHE A 218 14.75 -7.14 -15.46
N ASN A 219 14.40 -8.35 -15.01
CA ASN A 219 13.62 -9.28 -15.81
C ASN A 219 12.28 -9.59 -15.14
N PHE A 220 11.20 -9.49 -15.90
CA PHE A 220 9.86 -9.93 -15.51
C PHE A 220 9.48 -11.21 -16.25
N ILE A 221 8.83 -12.12 -15.54
CA ILE A 221 8.19 -13.32 -16.11
C ILE A 221 6.69 -13.13 -15.95
N LEU A 222 5.98 -12.99 -17.06
CA LEU A 222 4.56 -12.66 -17.10
C LEU A 222 3.76 -13.94 -17.26
N LYS A 223 3.12 -14.40 -16.18
CA LYS A 223 2.30 -15.62 -16.25
C LYS A 223 0.95 -15.30 -16.86
N ASN A 224 0.48 -16.14 -17.78
CA ASN A 224 -0.86 -16.07 -18.35
C ASN A 224 -1.31 -14.67 -18.82
N ILE A 225 -0.40 -13.93 -19.45
CA ILE A 225 -0.68 -12.59 -19.97
C ILE A 225 -1.76 -12.64 -21.05
N ILE A 226 -2.73 -11.72 -20.96
CA ILE A 226 -3.73 -11.52 -22.01
C ILE A 226 -3.28 -10.37 -22.90
N LYS A 227 -3.01 -10.67 -24.18
CA LYS A 227 -2.61 -9.66 -25.15
C LYS A 227 -3.85 -9.08 -25.82
N SER A 228 -4.20 -7.84 -25.49
CA SER A 228 -5.32 -7.11 -26.07
C SER A 228 -4.97 -5.65 -26.28
N ASP A 229 -5.21 -5.11 -27.47
CA ASP A 229 -4.95 -3.68 -27.76
C ASP A 229 -5.81 -2.74 -26.91
N SER A 230 -6.91 -3.22 -26.33
CA SER A 230 -7.76 -2.43 -25.43
C SER A 230 -7.09 -2.11 -24.08
N ILE A 231 -6.09 -2.91 -23.67
CA ILE A 231 -5.40 -2.72 -22.40
C ILE A 231 -3.94 -3.16 -22.50
N LYS A 232 -3.04 -2.19 -22.39
CA LYS A 232 -1.59 -2.43 -22.48
C LYS A 232 -0.97 -2.48 -21.08
N PRO A 233 0.09 -3.28 -20.88
CA PRO A 233 0.83 -3.27 -19.63
C PRO A 233 1.46 -1.89 -19.35
N THR A 234 1.61 -1.56 -18.08
CA THR A 234 2.26 -0.32 -17.62
C THR A 234 3.41 -0.66 -16.69
N LEU A 235 4.56 -0.06 -16.96
CA LEU A 235 5.75 -0.15 -16.14
C LEU A 235 5.95 1.17 -15.38
N GLU A 236 6.01 1.08 -14.06
CA GLU A 236 6.42 2.17 -13.19
C GLU A 236 7.82 1.88 -12.64
N ILE A 237 8.72 2.87 -12.71
CA ILE A 237 10.08 2.79 -12.17
C ILE A 237 10.31 3.98 -11.25
N LEU A 238 10.86 3.73 -10.07
CA LEU A 238 11.32 4.79 -9.18
C LEU A 238 12.86 4.81 -9.18
N PHE A 239 13.42 5.88 -9.75
CA PHE A 239 14.84 6.19 -9.69
C PHE A 239 15.15 7.03 -8.45
N ALA A 240 16.33 6.82 -7.88
CA ALA A 240 16.87 7.62 -6.79
C ALA A 240 18.27 8.11 -7.15
N GLY A 241 18.51 9.41 -7.02
CA GLY A 241 19.83 9.99 -7.20
C GLY A 241 20.76 9.62 -6.07
N ARG A 242 22.01 9.27 -6.41
CA ARG A 242 23.04 8.84 -5.45
C ARG A 242 24.28 9.74 -5.47
N SER A 243 24.25 10.81 -6.25
CA SER A 243 25.30 11.82 -6.30
C SER A 243 24.71 13.22 -6.46
N ALA A 244 25.56 14.24 -6.28
CA ALA A 244 25.21 15.62 -6.58
C ALA A 244 25.36 15.90 -8.08
N GLY A 245 24.53 16.80 -8.61
CA GLY A 245 24.54 17.20 -10.02
C GLY A 245 23.32 16.71 -10.79
N GLN A 246 23.41 16.71 -12.12
CA GLN A 246 22.31 16.30 -12.99
C GLN A 246 22.43 14.82 -13.33
N HIS A 247 21.31 14.11 -13.23
CA HIS A 247 21.16 12.72 -13.66
C HIS A 247 20.51 12.68 -15.04
N SER A 248 21.00 11.78 -15.90
CA SER A 248 20.38 11.47 -17.20
C SER A 248 20.37 9.95 -17.40
N ILE A 249 19.21 9.35 -17.17
CA ILE A 249 19.05 7.89 -17.10
C ILE A 249 18.25 7.41 -18.31
N GLU A 250 18.88 6.62 -19.15
CA GLU A 250 18.23 5.94 -20.27
C GLU A 250 17.54 4.67 -19.78
N THR A 251 16.31 4.44 -20.26
CA THR A 251 15.56 3.20 -20.02
C THR A 251 15.32 2.49 -21.35
N TRP A 252 15.65 1.20 -21.40
CA TRP A 252 15.61 0.36 -22.59
C TRP A 252 14.74 -0.87 -22.34
N PHE A 253 14.03 -1.35 -23.36
CA PHE A 253 13.38 -2.66 -23.36
C PHE A 253 14.07 -3.62 -24.33
N ASN A 254 13.78 -4.92 -24.13
CA ASN A 254 14.27 -6.07 -24.89
C ASN A 254 15.71 -6.46 -24.58
N GLU A 255 16.14 -7.57 -25.17
CA GLU A 255 17.51 -8.08 -25.07
C GLU A 255 18.51 -7.17 -25.81
N ASP A 256 19.78 -7.25 -25.42
CA ASP A 256 20.86 -6.38 -25.90
C ASP A 256 20.96 -6.31 -27.45
N SER A 257 20.62 -7.40 -28.15
CA SER A 257 20.63 -7.48 -29.61
C SER A 257 19.44 -6.77 -30.31
N LYS A 258 18.38 -6.43 -29.57
CA LYS A 258 17.14 -5.81 -30.06
C LYS A 258 16.66 -4.67 -29.14
N GLN A 259 17.61 -4.05 -28.43
CA GLN A 259 17.30 -3.00 -27.47
C GLN A 259 16.59 -1.82 -28.13
N ARG A 260 15.53 -1.35 -27.46
CA ARG A 260 14.77 -0.18 -27.88
C ARG A 260 14.77 0.85 -26.77
N LEU A 261 15.28 2.06 -27.05
CA LEU A 261 15.23 3.18 -26.11
C LEU A 261 13.77 3.59 -25.92
N ILE A 262 13.35 3.65 -24.66
CA ILE A 262 11.98 4.00 -24.28
C ILE A 262 11.92 5.45 -23.83
N ASP A 263 12.91 5.87 -23.05
CA ASP A 263 12.95 7.19 -22.45
C ASP A 263 14.35 7.56 -21.99
N THR A 264 14.58 8.86 -21.89
CA THR A 264 15.73 9.44 -21.18
C THR A 264 15.19 10.36 -20.10
N ILE A 265 15.45 10.01 -18.84
CA ILE A 265 14.87 10.64 -17.66
C ILE A 265 15.90 11.58 -17.04
N PHE A 266 15.48 12.80 -16.73
CA PHE A 266 16.33 13.82 -16.11
C PHE A 266 15.80 14.21 -14.73
N PHE A 267 16.70 14.21 -13.75
CA PHE A 267 16.44 14.71 -12.40
C PHE A 267 17.76 15.16 -11.76
N ASN A 268 17.72 15.79 -10.58
CA ASN A 268 18.90 16.43 -10.01
C ASN A 268 19.16 15.98 -8.59
N ASN A 269 20.46 15.88 -8.27
CA ASN A 269 20.99 15.54 -6.97
C ASN A 269 20.33 14.28 -6.41
N TYR A 270 20.21 14.19 -5.09
CA TYR A 270 19.66 13.01 -4.42
C TYR A 270 18.13 12.90 -4.56
N SER A 271 17.48 13.68 -5.42
CA SER A 271 16.02 13.55 -5.61
C SER A 271 15.63 12.20 -6.19
N THR A 272 14.36 11.83 -5.98
CA THR A 272 13.77 10.66 -6.61
C THR A 272 12.92 11.07 -7.79
N HIS A 273 12.88 10.22 -8.81
CA HIS A 273 12.06 10.44 -10.00
C HIS A 273 11.27 9.19 -10.33
N LYS A 274 9.94 9.35 -10.39
CA LYS A 274 9.02 8.27 -10.76
C LYS A 274 8.61 8.40 -12.21
N SER A 275 8.92 7.39 -13.02
CA SER A 275 8.54 7.33 -14.43
C SER A 275 7.52 6.23 -14.67
N SER A 276 6.54 6.49 -15.52
CA SER A 276 5.52 5.51 -15.93
C SER A 276 5.48 5.40 -17.44
N LYS A 277 5.57 4.18 -17.96
CA LYS A 277 5.61 3.90 -19.40
C LYS A 277 4.63 2.79 -19.77
N ILE A 278 3.98 2.96 -20.92
CA ILE A 278 3.20 1.90 -21.54
C ILE A 278 4.17 0.93 -22.21
N VAL A 279 4.01 -0.36 -21.94
CA VAL A 279 4.77 -1.43 -22.59
C VAL A 279 3.95 -1.92 -23.79
N ASN A 280 4.56 -1.99 -24.97
CA ASN A 280 3.89 -2.58 -26.12
C ASN A 280 4.08 -4.10 -26.09
N PHE A 281 3.11 -4.87 -26.56
CA PHE A 281 3.23 -6.33 -26.61
C PHE A 281 4.38 -6.82 -27.50
N GLN A 282 4.87 -5.99 -28.42
CA GLN A 282 6.07 -6.26 -29.22
C GLN A 282 7.36 -6.29 -28.39
N ASP A 283 7.38 -5.63 -27.23
CA ASP A 283 8.51 -5.66 -26.29
C ASP A 283 8.48 -6.87 -25.35
N ILE A 284 7.43 -7.71 -25.44
CA ILE A 284 7.25 -8.89 -24.60
C ILE A 284 7.51 -10.13 -25.46
N THR A 285 8.65 -10.78 -25.22
CA THR A 285 9.09 -11.95 -25.97
C THR A 285 9.07 -13.17 -25.07
N ASN A 286 8.39 -14.25 -25.49
CA ASN A 286 8.26 -15.49 -24.71
C ASN A 286 7.79 -15.23 -23.27
N ASP A 287 6.79 -14.34 -23.13
CA ASP A 287 6.22 -13.91 -21.85
C ASP A 287 7.23 -13.34 -20.86
N LYS A 288 8.32 -12.76 -21.38
CA LYS A 288 9.34 -12.05 -20.62
C LYS A 288 9.43 -10.61 -21.09
N LEU A 289 9.63 -9.72 -20.12
CA LEU A 289 10.00 -8.33 -20.36
C LEU A 289 11.35 -8.07 -19.67
N ARG A 290 12.34 -7.65 -20.45
CA ARG A 290 13.62 -7.16 -19.93
C ARG A 290 13.62 -5.65 -19.95
N VAL A 291 13.93 -5.04 -18.81
CA VAL A 291 14.07 -3.60 -18.63
C VAL A 291 15.52 -3.33 -18.26
N SER A 292 16.20 -2.47 -19.02
CA SER A 292 17.57 -2.08 -18.73
C SER A 292 17.67 -0.59 -18.49
N THR A 293 18.49 -0.19 -17.52
CA THR A 293 18.73 1.22 -17.20
C THR A 293 20.21 1.51 -17.28
N ARG A 294 20.57 2.69 -17.78
CA ARG A 294 21.96 3.14 -17.87
C ARG A 294 22.02 4.66 -17.72
N SER A 295 22.94 5.17 -16.90
CA SER A 295 23.27 6.59 -16.93
C SER A 295 24.11 6.90 -18.17
N ASN A 296 23.73 7.95 -18.90
CA ASN A 296 24.49 8.49 -20.03
C ASN A 296 25.11 9.87 -19.74
N ALA A 297 25.11 10.33 -18.47
CA ALA A 297 25.68 11.60 -18.07
C ALA A 297 27.17 11.49 -17.66
N SER A 298 27.66 12.49 -16.94
CA SER A 298 29.07 12.62 -16.51
C SER A 298 29.58 11.43 -15.68
N LEU A 299 30.90 11.32 -15.52
CA LEU A 299 31.59 10.23 -14.81
C LEU A 299 31.21 10.05 -13.33
N ASN A 300 30.38 10.94 -12.76
CA ASN A 300 29.91 10.86 -11.37
C ASN A 300 28.37 10.74 -11.25
N ASP A 301 27.65 10.47 -12.35
CA ASP A 301 26.20 10.26 -12.34
C ASP A 301 25.83 8.89 -11.77
N GLN A 302 25.78 8.83 -10.44
CA GLN A 302 25.38 7.65 -9.69
C GLN A 302 23.90 7.72 -9.37
N TYR A 303 23.20 6.63 -9.60
CA TYR A 303 21.78 6.49 -9.28
C TYR A 303 21.50 5.08 -8.76
N SER A 304 20.30 4.84 -8.28
CA SER A 304 19.79 3.49 -8.04
C SER A 304 18.34 3.40 -8.48
N VAL A 305 17.85 2.17 -8.61
CA VAL A 305 16.42 1.90 -8.81
C VAL A 305 15.86 1.38 -7.49
N SER A 306 14.85 2.07 -6.95
CA SER A 306 14.21 1.66 -5.69
C SER A 306 13.17 0.57 -5.93
N TYR A 307 12.38 0.68 -6.99
CA TYR A 307 11.49 -0.39 -7.42
C TYR A 307 11.19 -0.32 -8.91
N LEU A 308 10.80 -1.47 -9.47
CA LEU A 308 10.05 -1.57 -10.71
C LEU A 308 8.72 -2.26 -10.43
N LYS A 309 7.63 -1.71 -10.94
CA LYS A 309 6.29 -2.29 -10.82
C LYS A 309 5.68 -2.40 -12.20
N LEU A 310 5.43 -3.64 -12.62
CA LEU A 310 4.78 -3.96 -13.89
C LEU A 310 3.33 -4.37 -13.62
N ILE A 311 2.39 -3.63 -14.17
CA ILE A 311 0.96 -3.95 -14.12
C ILE A 311 0.55 -4.46 -15.50
N TYR A 312 -0.04 -5.65 -15.58
CA TYR A 312 -0.42 -6.24 -16.86
C TYR A 312 -1.74 -7.03 -16.79
N PRO A 313 -2.51 -7.08 -17.89
CA PRO A 313 -3.70 -7.92 -17.97
C PRO A 313 -3.33 -9.40 -17.89
N GLN A 314 -3.89 -10.10 -16.90
CA GLN A 314 -3.70 -11.53 -16.65
C GLN A 314 -5.04 -12.26 -16.57
N ASN A 315 -5.06 -13.53 -16.98
CA ASN A 315 -6.24 -14.38 -16.79
C ASN A 315 -6.54 -14.65 -15.30
N PHE A 316 -7.79 -15.01 -15.00
CA PHE A 316 -8.23 -15.31 -13.62
C PHE A 316 -7.75 -16.67 -13.07
N ASP A 317 -6.79 -17.32 -13.71
CA ASP A 317 -6.33 -18.65 -13.30
C ASP A 317 -5.50 -18.57 -12.01
N MET A 318 -5.85 -19.36 -11.00
CA MET A 318 -5.04 -19.50 -9.77
C MET A 318 -3.82 -20.40 -9.98
N ASN A 319 -3.78 -21.20 -11.05
CA ASN A 319 -2.72 -22.18 -11.32
C ASN A 319 -2.44 -23.10 -10.11
N GLY A 320 -3.47 -23.42 -9.30
CA GLY A 320 -3.35 -24.22 -8.09
C GLY A 320 -2.59 -23.55 -6.93
N THR A 321 -2.35 -22.23 -6.95
CA THR A 321 -1.76 -21.55 -5.79
C THR A 321 -2.75 -21.53 -4.62
N THR A 322 -2.22 -21.52 -3.40
CA THR A 322 -3.03 -21.46 -2.16
C THR A 322 -3.60 -20.07 -1.90
N GLU A 323 -3.01 -19.04 -2.49
CA GLU A 323 -3.45 -17.65 -2.39
C GLU A 323 -3.23 -16.92 -3.73
N LYS A 324 -4.11 -15.96 -4.02
CA LYS A 324 -3.97 -15.04 -5.15
C LYS A 324 -4.79 -13.77 -4.92
N VAL A 325 -4.25 -12.62 -5.31
CA VAL A 325 -4.97 -11.34 -5.29
C VAL A 325 -5.38 -10.99 -6.71
N PHE A 326 -6.66 -10.67 -6.90
CA PHE A 326 -7.20 -10.24 -8.19
C PHE A 326 -7.53 -8.75 -8.14
N ASN A 327 -6.82 -7.93 -8.93
CA ASN A 327 -7.13 -6.50 -9.02
C ASN A 327 -8.09 -6.24 -10.18
N LEU A 328 -9.32 -5.88 -9.84
CA LEU A 328 -10.36 -5.53 -10.81
C LEU A 328 -10.35 -4.03 -11.07
N ASN A 329 -10.55 -3.64 -12.33
CA ASN A 329 -10.81 -2.24 -12.68
C ASN A 329 -12.10 -1.75 -12.01
N GLN A 330 -12.17 -0.45 -11.70
CA GLN A 330 -13.40 0.18 -11.28
C GLN A 330 -14.50 -0.03 -12.33
N ASN A 331 -15.71 -0.35 -11.87
CA ASN A 331 -16.87 -0.53 -12.72
C ASN A 331 -18.05 0.22 -12.10
N ALA A 332 -18.95 0.72 -12.94
CA ALA A 332 -20.16 1.42 -12.52
C ALA A 332 -21.18 0.47 -11.88
N LEU A 333 -21.09 -0.84 -12.15
CA LEU A 333 -21.95 -1.86 -11.55
C LEU A 333 -21.44 -2.27 -10.15
N PRO A 334 -22.35 -2.47 -9.19
CA PRO A 334 -21.98 -2.87 -7.82
C PRO A 334 -21.49 -4.32 -7.71
N GLU A 335 -21.81 -5.15 -8.70
CA GLU A 335 -21.52 -6.59 -8.71
C GLU A 335 -20.80 -7.00 -10.00
N ARG A 336 -19.94 -8.00 -9.89
CA ARG A 336 -19.07 -8.48 -10.96
C ARG A 336 -19.12 -9.99 -11.00
N PHE A 337 -19.09 -10.55 -12.21
CA PHE A 337 -18.99 -12.00 -12.39
C PHE A 337 -17.58 -12.36 -12.86
N ILE A 338 -16.89 -13.15 -12.06
CA ILE A 338 -15.56 -13.68 -12.34
C ILE A 338 -15.61 -15.20 -12.31
N SER A 339 -14.91 -15.85 -13.22
CA SER A 339 -14.66 -17.29 -13.17
C SER A 339 -13.19 -17.49 -12.85
N ILE A 340 -12.89 -18.28 -11.82
CA ILE A 340 -11.53 -18.52 -11.33
C ILE A 340 -11.17 -19.99 -11.59
N PRO A 341 -10.52 -20.31 -12.71
CA PRO A 341 -10.05 -21.67 -12.97
C PRO A 341 -8.97 -22.11 -11.98
N ASN A 342 -8.88 -23.44 -11.77
CA ASN A 342 -7.85 -24.11 -10.97
C ASN A 342 -7.68 -23.55 -9.54
N ALA A 343 -8.77 -23.05 -8.94
CA ALA A 343 -8.81 -22.76 -7.51
C ALA A 343 -8.80 -24.08 -6.72
N PRO A 344 -7.92 -24.24 -5.72
CA PRO A 344 -7.98 -25.37 -4.79
C PRO A 344 -9.33 -25.50 -4.08
N VAL A 345 -9.66 -26.71 -3.62
CA VAL A 345 -10.88 -26.95 -2.83
C VAL A 345 -10.79 -26.20 -1.50
N GLY A 346 -11.86 -25.49 -1.14
CA GLY A 346 -11.94 -24.78 0.14
C GLY A 346 -11.35 -23.36 0.14
N VAL A 347 -11.02 -22.81 -1.03
CA VAL A 347 -10.61 -21.40 -1.16
C VAL A 347 -11.77 -20.48 -0.77
N GLN A 348 -11.46 -19.51 0.08
CA GLN A 348 -12.36 -18.43 0.45
C GLN A 348 -12.00 -17.15 -0.30
N LEU A 349 -13.02 -16.38 -0.70
CA LEU A 349 -12.83 -15.10 -1.38
C LEU A 349 -13.07 -13.95 -0.41
N TYR A 350 -12.14 -12.99 -0.39
CA TYR A 350 -12.22 -11.77 0.43
C TYR A 350 -12.18 -10.53 -0.46
N ASP A 351 -13.06 -9.58 -0.20
CA ASP A 351 -13.00 -8.23 -0.75
C ASP A 351 -12.16 -7.37 0.20
N ILE A 352 -10.95 -7.05 -0.25
CA ILE A 352 -9.95 -6.23 0.46
C ILE A 352 -9.79 -4.83 -0.19
N SER A 353 -10.76 -4.39 -0.98
CA SER A 353 -10.69 -3.11 -1.73
C SER A 353 -10.69 -1.87 -0.84
N ALA A 354 -11.32 -1.94 0.33
CA ALA A 354 -11.37 -0.85 1.28
C ALA A 354 -10.34 -1.05 2.39
N LYS A 355 -9.42 -0.07 2.54
CA LYS A 355 -8.42 -0.07 3.60
C LYS A 355 -9.13 -0.23 4.97
N TYR A 356 -8.73 -1.26 5.71
CA TYR A 356 -9.27 -1.62 7.04
C TYR A 356 -10.72 -2.16 7.06
N VAL A 357 -11.34 -2.42 5.90
CA VAL A 357 -12.70 -2.97 5.78
C VAL A 357 -12.67 -4.16 4.82
N SER A 358 -12.21 -5.30 5.31
CA SER A 358 -12.32 -6.55 4.56
C SER A 358 -13.75 -7.10 4.66
N LYS A 359 -14.20 -7.76 3.60
CA LYS A 359 -15.49 -8.46 3.55
C LYS A 359 -15.26 -9.90 3.08
N VAL A 360 -16.05 -10.85 3.59
CA VAL A 360 -16.05 -12.24 3.13
C VAL A 360 -17.06 -12.35 2.00
N VAL A 361 -16.65 -12.85 0.83
CA VAL A 361 -17.48 -12.82 -0.37
C VAL A 361 -18.22 -14.14 -0.61
N SER A 362 -17.65 -15.29 -0.23
CA SER A 362 -18.25 -16.64 -0.12
C SER A 362 -17.17 -17.72 -0.30
N ASN A 363 -17.55 -18.99 -0.08
CA ASN A 363 -16.77 -20.17 -0.49
C ASN A 363 -16.90 -20.35 -2.00
N VAL A 364 -15.77 -20.50 -2.71
CA VAL A 364 -15.73 -20.76 -4.16
C VAL A 364 -16.06 -22.21 -4.47
#